data_AF-A0A1W1HSJ0-F1
#
_entry.id   AF-A0A1W1HSJ0-F1
#
_cell.length_a   1.000
_cell.length_b   1.000
_cell.length_c   1.000
_cell.angle_alpha   90.00
_cell.angle_beta   90.00
_cell.angle_gamma   90.00
#
_symmetry.space_group_name_H-M   'P 1'
#
loop_
_entity.id
_entity.type
_entity.pdbx_description
1 polymer ?
#
loop_
_entity_poly.entity_id
_entity_poly.type
_entity_poly.pdbx_seq_one_letter_code
_entity_poly.pdbx_strand_id
1 'polypeptide(L)'
;MYLVAHIDVEICASKSCKLCTQYCPEANTIQYSEEMGKEKGFKYGSAYVAVDRCKGCAQCVWVCDNMAKNNAIKMIMIDQLPMAALTDNITYSDKSTTAVLASPVVG
;
A
#
# COMPACT_ATOMS: atom_id res chain seq x y z
N MET A 1 -2.11 -18.11 0.34
CA MET A 1 -1.07 -17.16 0.80
C MET A 1 -0.76 -16.22 -0.35
N TYR A 2 -0.81 -14.90 -0.13
CA TYR A 2 -0.78 -13.92 -1.22
C TYR A 2 0.16 -12.75 -0.89
N LEU A 3 0.91 -12.29 -1.90
CA LEU A 3 1.87 -11.20 -1.80
C LEU A 3 1.20 -9.87 -2.14
N VAL A 4 1.35 -8.89 -1.26
CA VAL A 4 0.80 -7.54 -1.41
C VAL A 4 1.95 -6.54 -1.41
N ALA A 5 1.81 -5.47 -2.20
CA ALA A 5 2.75 -4.37 -2.18
C ALA A 5 2.56 -3.54 -0.90
N HIS A 6 3.65 -3.29 -0.19
CA HIS A 6 3.71 -2.41 0.97
C HIS A 6 4.61 -1.22 0.66
N ILE A 7 4.13 -0.02 1.02
CA ILE A 7 4.83 1.24 0.76
C ILE A 7 5.34 1.78 2.09
N ASP A 8 6.65 1.98 2.17
CA ASP A 8 7.28 2.66 3.28
C ASP A 8 7.00 4.17 3.18
N VAL A 9 6.20 4.68 4.11
CA VAL A 9 5.77 6.08 4.14
C VAL A 9 6.96 7.02 4.31
N GLU A 10 7.99 6.64 5.05
CA GLU A 10 9.13 7.52 5.36
C GLU A 10 9.99 7.74 4.10
N ILE A 11 10.21 6.65 3.36
CA ILE A 11 10.95 6.70 2.09
C ILE A 11 10.10 7.35 0.99
N CYS A 12 8.81 7.01 0.91
CA CYS A 12 7.91 7.53 -0.12
C CYS A 12 7.63 9.03 0.07
N ALA A 13 7.38 9.50 1.29
CA ALA A 13 7.09 10.90 1.58
C ALA A 13 8.30 11.84 1.44
N SER A 14 9.51 11.28 1.32
CA SER A 14 10.72 12.06 1.02
C SER A 14 10.71 12.63 -0.40
N LYS A 15 9.92 12.06 -1.33
CA LYS A 15 9.88 12.48 -2.75
C LYS A 15 8.47 12.42 -3.34
N SER A 16 8.04 13.48 -4.02
CA SER A 16 6.69 13.61 -4.59
C SER A 16 6.48 12.92 -5.96
N CYS A 17 7.02 11.70 -6.18
CA CYS A 17 7.07 11.11 -7.54
C CYS A 17 5.71 10.68 -8.11
N LYS A 18 4.82 10.09 -7.30
CA LYS A 18 3.47 9.61 -7.68
C LYS A 18 3.41 8.59 -8.83
N LEU A 19 4.55 8.14 -9.37
CA LEU A 19 4.63 7.28 -10.56
C LEU A 19 3.91 5.94 -10.39
N CYS A 20 4.02 5.30 -9.22
CA CYS A 20 3.40 4.00 -8.96
C CYS A 20 1.87 4.00 -9.13
N THR A 21 1.20 5.15 -8.96
CA THR A 21 -0.25 5.30 -9.19
C THR A 21 -0.63 5.15 -10.67
N GLN A 22 0.29 5.46 -11.59
CA GLN A 22 0.04 5.46 -13.04
C GLN A 22 0.39 4.14 -13.71
N TYR A 23 1.33 3.39 -13.14
CA TYR A 23 1.84 2.13 -13.70
C TYR A 23 1.21 0.88 -13.09
N CYS A 24 0.34 1.03 -12.08
CA CYS A 24 -0.37 -0.11 -11.55
C CYS A 24 -1.38 -0.61 -12.59
N PRO A 25 -1.34 -1.90 -13.00
CA PRO A 25 -2.28 -2.44 -13.98
C PRO A 25 -3.72 -2.52 -13.46
N GLU A 26 -3.89 -2.54 -12.13
CA GLU A 26 -5.20 -2.54 -11.48
C GLU A 26 -5.53 -1.12 -11.02
N ALA A 27 -6.63 -0.57 -11.55
CA ALA A 27 -7.09 0.77 -11.22
C ALA A 27 -7.38 0.90 -9.71
N ASN A 28 -7.13 2.09 -9.16
CA ASN A 28 -7.39 2.44 -7.76
C ASN A 28 -6.68 1.56 -6.70
N THR A 29 -5.70 0.74 -7.11
CA THR A 29 -4.90 -0.07 -6.17
C THR A 29 -3.90 0.77 -5.39
N ILE A 30 -3.26 1.73 -6.06
CA ILE A 30 -2.28 2.62 -5.42
C ILE A 30 -2.81 4.03 -5.54
N GLN A 31 -3.02 4.66 -4.39
CA GLN A 31 -3.54 6.02 -4.29
C GLN A 31 -2.54 6.89 -3.55
N TYR A 32 -2.61 8.20 -3.75
CA TYR A 32 -1.71 9.16 -3.12
C TYR A 32 -2.49 9.99 -2.10
N SER A 33 -2.06 9.93 -0.83
CA SER A 33 -2.59 10.78 0.22
C SER A 33 -1.61 11.90 0.53
N GLU A 34 -2.10 13.15 0.49
CA GLU A 34 -1.29 14.32 0.84
C GLU A 34 -1.07 14.45 2.35
N GLU A 35 -1.88 13.78 3.16
CA GLU A 35 -1.91 13.88 4.62
C GLU A 35 -0.96 12.87 5.26
N MET A 36 -0.97 11.60 4.80
CA MET A 36 -0.17 10.51 5.37
C MET A 36 1.33 10.81 5.57
N GLY A 37 1.93 11.54 4.63
CA GLY A 37 3.33 11.95 4.75
C GLY A 37 3.52 13.15 5.69
N LYS A 38 2.57 14.10 5.69
CA LYS A 38 2.60 15.30 6.54
C LYS A 38 2.35 14.98 8.01
N GLU A 39 1.48 14.03 8.30
CA GLU A 39 1.21 13.54 9.67
C GLU A 39 2.47 12.99 10.35
N LYS A 40 3.38 12.40 9.56
CA LYS A 40 4.69 11.94 10.03
C LYS A 40 5.79 13.02 9.99
N GLY A 41 5.44 14.27 9.67
CA GLY A 41 6.39 15.40 9.62
C GLY A 41 7.18 15.53 8.32
N PHE A 42 6.83 14.78 7.26
CA PHE A 42 7.49 14.92 5.96
C PHE A 42 6.88 16.06 5.12
N LYS A 43 7.68 16.59 4.19
CA LYS A 43 7.29 17.70 3.30
C LYS A 43 6.20 17.31 2.30
N TYR A 44 6.19 16.06 1.85
CA TYR A 44 5.26 15.56 0.83
C TYR A 44 4.36 14.46 1.40
N GLY A 45 3.24 14.20 0.73
CA GLY A 45 2.38 13.06 1.02
C GLY A 45 3.00 11.73 0.60
N SER A 46 2.34 10.62 0.95
CA SER A 46 2.76 9.27 0.62
C SER A 46 1.72 8.54 -0.21
N ALA A 47 2.18 7.65 -1.08
CA ALA A 47 1.31 6.65 -1.68
C ALA A 47 0.93 5.58 -0.65
N TYR A 48 -0.25 5.00 -0.82
CA TYR A 48 -0.76 3.87 -0.05
C TYR A 48 -1.41 2.84 -0.97
N VAL A 49 -1.48 1.59 -0.51
CA VAL A 49 -1.99 0.46 -1.29
C VAL A 49 -3.33 0.03 -0.70
N ALA A 50 -4.36 -0.02 -1.55
CA ALA A 50 -5.59 -0.71 -1.26
C ALA A 50 -5.33 -2.23 -1.33
N VAL A 51 -5.14 -2.85 -0.17
CA VAL A 51 -4.72 -4.26 -0.01
C VAL A 51 -5.69 -5.23 -0.69
N ASP A 52 -6.99 -4.93 -0.66
CA ASP A 52 -8.07 -5.70 -1.29
C ASP A 52 -7.96 -5.75 -2.83
N ARG A 53 -7.40 -4.69 -3.44
CA ARG A 53 -7.24 -4.59 -4.90
C ARG A 53 -5.90 -5.11 -5.40
N CYS A 54 -4.88 -5.15 -4.55
CA CYS A 54 -3.52 -5.47 -4.96
C CYS A 54 -3.47 -6.86 -5.63
N LYS A 55 -3.04 -6.91 -6.92
CA LYS A 55 -2.89 -8.14 -7.72
C LYS A 55 -1.51 -8.82 -7.64
N GLY A 56 -0.64 -8.38 -6.71
CA GLY A 56 0.61 -9.09 -6.41
C GLY A 56 1.66 -9.08 -7.55
N CYS A 57 1.43 -8.28 -8.59
CA CYS A 57 2.22 -8.30 -9.84
C CYS A 57 3.62 -7.67 -9.75
N ALA A 58 3.96 -7.04 -8.61
CA ALA A 58 5.24 -6.37 -8.36
C ALA A 58 5.63 -5.23 -9.35
N GLN A 59 4.74 -4.81 -10.24
CA GLN A 59 5.04 -3.74 -11.22
C GLN A 59 5.36 -2.41 -10.53
N CYS A 60 4.66 -2.09 -9.44
CA CYS A 60 4.92 -0.89 -8.65
C CYS A 60 6.30 -0.89 -7.98
N VAL A 61 6.82 -2.06 -7.58
CA VAL A 61 8.18 -2.22 -7.05
C VAL A 61 9.20 -1.90 -8.12
N TRP A 62 9.06 -2.50 -9.31
CA TRP A 62 9.96 -2.23 -10.42
C TRP A 62 10.01 -0.73 -10.77
N VAL A 63 8.86 -0.06 -10.81
CA VAL A 63 8.78 1.40 -11.06
C VAL A 63 9.43 2.21 -9.95
N CYS A 64 9.21 1.84 -8.67
CA CYS A 64 9.80 2.56 -7.56
C CYS A 64 11.33 2.44 -7.52
N ASP A 65 11.85 1.26 -7.85
CA ASP A 65 13.27 0.94 -7.72
C ASP A 65 14.05 1.38 -8.96
N ASN A 66 13.54 1.06 -10.16
CA ASN A 66 14.28 1.25 -11.40
C ASN A 66 14.00 2.61 -12.06
N MET A 67 12.73 3.05 -12.06
CA MET A 67 12.33 4.29 -12.72
C MET A 67 12.48 5.50 -11.79
N ALA A 68 11.95 5.40 -10.57
CA ALA A 68 11.98 6.49 -9.59
C ALA A 68 13.25 6.49 -8.71
N LYS A 69 13.94 5.35 -8.58
CA LYS A 69 15.12 5.17 -7.71
C LYS A 69 14.86 5.58 -6.26
N ASN A 70 13.72 5.16 -5.72
CA ASN A 70 13.30 5.47 -4.36
C ASN A 70 13.40 4.26 -3.42
N ASN A 71 13.23 3.03 -3.93
CA ASN A 71 13.27 1.81 -3.11
C ASN A 71 12.29 1.80 -1.94
N ALA A 72 11.11 2.41 -2.13
CA ALA A 72 10.10 2.59 -1.09
C ALA A 72 9.06 1.48 -1.04
N ILE A 73 8.94 0.63 -2.08
CA ILE A 73 7.89 -0.37 -2.18
C ILE A 73 8.51 -1.76 -2.09
N LYS A 74 7.95 -2.62 -1.24
CA LYS A 74 8.36 -4.02 -1.09
C LYS A 74 7.16 -4.94 -1.20
N MET A 75 7.35 -6.12 -1.77
CA MET A 75 6.35 -7.17 -1.73
C MET A 75 6.45 -7.89 -0.39
N ILE A 76 5.36 -7.95 0.37
CA ILE A 76 5.29 -8.68 1.63
C ILE A 76 4.08 -9.60 1.64
N MET A 77 4.14 -10.65 2.45
CA MET A 77 3.00 -11.54 2.65
C MET A 77 1.89 -10.78 3.36
N ILE A 78 0.64 -11.05 2.99
CA ILE A 78 -0.52 -10.40 3.61
C ILE A 78 -0.55 -10.59 5.14
N ASP A 79 -0.10 -11.75 5.63
CA ASP A 79 -0.03 -12.09 7.05
C ASP A 79 1.07 -11.30 7.83
N GLN A 80 1.97 -10.62 7.10
CA GLN A 80 3.07 -9.84 7.64
C GLN A 80 2.86 -8.32 7.46
N LEU A 81 1.71 -7.90 6.93
CA LEU A 81 1.38 -6.48 6.83
C LEU A 81 1.22 -5.88 8.24
N PRO A 82 1.83 -4.71 8.52
CA PRO A 82 1.54 -3.98 9.74
C PRO A 82 0.05 -3.59 9.76
N MET A 83 -0.59 -3.63 10.93
CA MET A 83 -2.03 -3.32 11.10
C MET A 83 -2.45 -1.96 10.48
N ALA A 84 -1.53 -1.00 10.38
CA ALA A 84 -1.74 0.31 9.77
C ALA A 84 -1.93 0.30 8.23
N ALA A 85 -1.67 -0.82 7.56
CA ALA A 85 -1.86 -0.97 6.11
C ALA A 85 -3.22 -1.60 5.75
N LEU A 86 -4.03 -1.95 6.75
CA LEU A 86 -5.33 -2.59 6.59
C LEU A 86 -6.42 -1.50 6.53
N THR A 87 -7.18 -1.48 5.44
CA THR A 87 -8.34 -0.61 5.29
C THR A 87 -9.51 -1.13 6.13
N ASP A 88 -10.50 -0.28 6.45
CA ASP A 88 -11.68 -0.64 7.26
C ASP A 88 -12.48 -1.85 6.74
N ASN A 89 -12.21 -2.33 5.53
CA ASN A 89 -12.87 -3.49 4.90
C ASN A 89 -12.18 -4.84 5.18
N ILE A 90 -10.95 -4.86 5.70
CA ILE A 90 -10.24 -6.10 6.04
C ILE A 90 -9.47 -5.86 7.34
N THR A 91 -9.89 -6.50 8.43
CA THR A 91 -9.12 -6.52 9.68
C THR A 91 -8.66 -7.96 9.93
N TYR A 92 -7.35 -8.20 9.90
CA TYR A 92 -6.80 -9.44 10.46
C TYR A 92 -6.58 -9.16 11.95
N SER A 93 -7.52 -9.59 12.78
CA SER A 93 -7.52 -9.28 14.21
C SER A 93 -6.39 -9.99 14.99
N ASP A 94 -5.76 -11.02 14.42
CA ASP A 94 -4.66 -11.74 15.06
C ASP A 94 -3.82 -12.45 13.99
N LYS A 95 -2.65 -12.98 14.38
CA LYS A 95 -1.80 -13.91 13.59
C LYS A 95 -2.50 -15.27 13.33
N SER A 96 -3.77 -15.22 12.94
CA SER A 96 -4.63 -16.33 12.57
C SER A 96 -4.96 -16.16 11.10
N THR A 97 -4.87 -17.24 10.33
CA THR A 97 -5.16 -17.32 8.90
C THR A 97 -6.63 -17.06 8.53
N THR A 98 -7.43 -16.55 9.47
CA THR A 98 -8.82 -16.16 9.30
C THR A 98 -8.93 -14.67 9.03
N ALA A 99 -9.26 -14.30 7.79
CA ALA A 99 -9.69 -12.94 7.48
C ALA A 99 -11.05 -12.68 8.13
N VAL A 100 -11.14 -11.68 9.00
CA VAL A 100 -12.43 -11.21 9.52
C VAL A 100 -12.91 -10.15 8.54
N LEU A 101 -13.98 -10.48 7.80
CA LEU A 101 -14.67 -9.49 6.98
C LEU A 101 -15.27 -8.45 7.92
N ALA A 102 -14.86 -7.19 7.78
CA ALA A 102 -15.65 -6.11 8.35
C ALA A 102 -17.01 -6.15 7.65
N SER A 103 -18.07 -6.12 8.46
CA SER A 103 -19.48 -6.38 8.13
C SER A 103 -19.90 -6.07 6.69
N PRO A 104 -20.76 -6.91 6.07
CA PRO A 104 -21.27 -6.63 4.74
C PRO A 104 -21.98 -5.27 4.75
N VAL A 105 -21.60 -4.41 3.82
CA VAL A 105 -22.33 -3.17 3.52
C VAL A 105 -23.74 -3.60 3.10
N VAL A 106 -24.71 -3.37 3.99
CA VAL A 106 -26.12 -3.58 3.67
C VAL A 106 -26.51 -2.49 2.67
N GLY A 107 -26.78 -2.90 1.43
CA GLY A 107 -27.43 -2.11 0.39
C GLY A 107 -28.43 -2.99 -0.32
#